data_AF-U6EDI3-F1
#
_entry.id   AF-U6EDI3-F1
#
_cell.length_a   1.000
_cell.length_b   1.000
_cell.length_c   1.000
_cell.angle_alpha   90.00
_cell.angle_beta   90.00
_cell.angle_gamma   90.00
#
_symmetry.space_group_name_H-M   'P 1'
#
loop_
_entity.id
_entity.type
_entity.pdbx_description
1 polymer ?
#
loop_
_entity_poly.entity_id
_entity_poly.type
_entity_poly.pdbx_seq_one_letter_code
_entity_poly.pdbx_strand_id
1 'polypeptide(L)'
;MPVDKAMADTILDPYRKMYREISEKGVESDSFKAMEDSHQRMEVQAMETRDVVEFTAKLTTEDLFIQFSNAYTETMTAMMKGEYSGNSGDEILLEKTLEAYENSIKNLEGVPNSELLKTLIEELIKLGRSGISYPVFLRKAEESGLNQLLEGDMVVMETIMQNKTFAKLMHLPLEVEKQERQLKIYDEMVADSPFKVADSFQFGLEREKLDWDYAPLINAWNMTIHLWDKMLMNVYEFIIR
;
A
#
# COMPACT_ATOMS: atom_id res chain seq x y z
N MET A 1 8.10 2.34 46.46
CA MET A 1 6.91 1.68 45.89
C MET A 1 7.35 1.09 44.56
N PRO A 2 6.81 -0.06 44.12
CA PRO A 2 7.06 -0.54 42.76
C PRO A 2 6.66 0.54 41.74
N VAL A 3 7.21 0.47 40.53
CA VAL A 3 6.83 1.38 39.43
C VAL A 3 5.30 1.43 39.31
N ASP A 4 4.76 2.63 39.04
CA ASP A 4 3.33 2.78 38.78
C ASP A 4 2.90 1.79 37.70
N LYS A 5 1.93 0.94 38.06
CA LYS A 5 1.44 -0.13 37.20
C LYS A 5 1.01 0.39 35.82
N ALA A 6 0.38 1.56 35.75
CA ALA A 6 -0.06 2.13 34.47
C ALA A 6 1.13 2.49 33.56
N MET A 7 2.26 2.90 34.14
CA MET A 7 3.47 3.23 33.39
C MET A 7 4.26 1.98 32.97
N ALA A 8 4.34 0.97 33.84
CA ALA A 8 4.93 -0.32 33.51
C ALA A 8 4.13 -1.04 32.41
N ASP A 9 2.80 -1.01 32.50
CA ASP A 9 1.89 -1.59 31.51
C ASP A 9 2.06 -0.91 30.15
N THR A 10 2.22 0.43 30.10
CA THR A 10 2.49 1.15 28.84
C THR A 10 3.75 0.65 28.12
N ILE A 11 4.76 0.19 28.86
CA ILE A 11 6.02 -0.30 28.31
C ILE A 11 5.95 -1.81 27.99
N LEU A 12 5.32 -2.61 28.86
CA LEU A 12 5.33 -4.07 28.78
C LEU A 12 4.15 -4.67 27.99
N ASP A 13 3.03 -3.96 27.86
CA ASP A 13 1.84 -4.48 27.16
C ASP A 13 2.10 -4.93 25.71
N PRO A 14 2.92 -4.23 24.90
CA PRO A 14 3.30 -4.73 23.57
C PRO A 14 3.98 -6.10 23.64
N TYR A 15 4.89 -6.29 24.58
CA TYR A 15 5.65 -7.53 24.78
C TYR A 15 4.77 -8.65 25.32
N ARG A 16 3.84 -8.35 26.25
CA ARG A 16 2.83 -9.30 26.75
C ARG A 16 1.92 -9.81 25.64
N LYS A 17 1.48 -8.90 24.76
CA LYS A 17 0.63 -9.25 23.62
C LYS A 17 1.38 -10.16 22.65
N MET A 18 2.62 -9.80 22.31
CA MET A 18 3.48 -10.62 21.44
C MET A 18 3.78 -12.00 22.02
N TYR A 19 4.08 -12.09 23.32
CA TYR A 19 4.31 -13.35 24.01
C TYR A 19 3.07 -14.23 23.99
N ARG A 20 1.89 -13.66 24.30
CA ARG A 20 0.62 -14.40 24.27
C ARG A 20 0.30 -14.95 22.89
N GLU A 21 0.52 -14.16 21.84
CA GLU A 21 0.25 -14.57 20.45
C GLU A 21 1.05 -15.82 20.06
N ILE A 22 2.31 -15.93 20.48
CA ILE A 22 3.13 -17.12 20.18
C ILE A 22 2.84 -18.26 21.16
N SER A 23 2.62 -17.96 22.44
CA SER A 23 2.27 -18.95 23.47
C SER A 23 0.98 -19.71 23.13
N GLU A 24 -0.05 -19.02 22.62
CA GLU A 24 -1.31 -19.64 22.19
C GLU A 24 -1.13 -20.60 20.99
N LYS A 25 -0.08 -20.40 20.18
CA LYS A 25 0.28 -21.26 19.06
C LYS A 25 1.07 -22.52 19.49
N GLY A 26 1.42 -22.65 20.76
CA GLY A 26 1.97 -23.89 21.35
C GLY A 26 3.39 -24.25 20.87
N VAL A 27 4.22 -23.26 20.54
CA VAL A 27 5.55 -23.49 19.96
C VAL A 27 6.61 -23.65 21.04
N GLU A 28 7.24 -24.83 21.09
CA GLU A 28 8.38 -25.10 21.97
C GLU A 28 9.69 -25.08 21.17
N SER A 29 10.42 -23.97 21.25
CA SER A 29 11.75 -23.83 20.64
C SER A 29 12.72 -23.16 21.61
N ASP A 30 14.02 -23.31 21.37
CA ASP A 30 15.05 -22.67 22.21
C ASP A 30 14.94 -21.14 22.15
N SER A 31 14.56 -20.57 21.00
CA SER A 31 14.25 -19.15 20.86
C SER A 31 12.95 -18.76 21.60
N PHE A 32 11.95 -19.63 21.66
CA PHE A 32 10.73 -19.38 22.44
C PHE A 32 11.03 -19.34 23.96
N LYS A 33 11.89 -20.24 24.45
CA LYS A 33 12.36 -20.21 25.85
C LYS A 33 13.15 -18.94 26.17
N ALA A 34 14.06 -18.53 25.28
CA ALA A 34 14.78 -17.27 25.43
C ALA A 34 13.86 -16.03 25.44
N MET A 35 12.77 -16.07 24.66
CA MET A 35 11.73 -15.05 24.68
C MET A 35 10.95 -15.05 26.00
N GLU A 36 10.58 -16.23 26.51
CA GLU A 36 9.93 -16.39 27.82
C GLU A 36 10.80 -15.86 28.97
N ASP A 37 12.07 -16.25 29.00
CA ASP A 37 13.03 -15.82 30.02
C ASP A 37 13.21 -14.28 30.03
N SER A 38 13.34 -13.69 28.83
CA SER A 38 13.46 -12.23 28.67
C SER A 38 12.19 -11.52 29.14
N HIS A 39 11.01 -12.04 28.78
CA HIS A 39 9.71 -11.50 29.18
C HIS A 39 9.52 -11.57 30.71
N GLN A 40 9.80 -12.72 31.32
CA GLN A 40 9.71 -12.87 32.77
C GLN A 40 10.69 -11.94 33.49
N ARG A 41 11.90 -11.75 32.95
CA ARG A 41 12.88 -10.81 33.52
C ARG A 41 12.39 -9.37 33.47
N MET A 42 11.72 -8.95 32.39
CA MET A 42 11.10 -7.62 32.30
C MET A 42 10.00 -7.41 33.35
N GLU A 43 9.14 -8.42 33.58
CA GLU A 43 8.08 -8.37 34.60
C GLU A 43 8.66 -8.28 36.02
N VAL A 44 9.72 -9.03 36.30
CA VAL A 44 10.43 -8.96 37.58
C VAL A 44 11.02 -7.57 37.80
N GLN A 45 11.63 -6.96 36.77
CA GLN A 45 12.20 -5.61 36.86
C GLN A 45 11.14 -4.53 37.14
N ALA A 46 9.92 -4.70 36.63
CA ALA A 46 8.80 -3.80 36.92
C ALA A 46 8.36 -3.87 38.40
N MET A 47 8.51 -5.05 39.04
CA MET A 47 8.19 -5.25 40.45
C MET A 47 9.33 -4.80 41.39
N GLU A 48 10.59 -4.99 40.98
CA GLU A 48 11.77 -4.70 41.79
C GLU A 48 12.18 -3.22 41.78
N THR A 49 11.81 -2.49 40.73
CA THR A 49 12.28 -1.13 40.52
C THR A 49 11.29 -0.09 41.03
N ARG A 50 11.81 1.05 41.52
CA ARG A 50 11.01 2.05 42.27
C ARG A 50 10.61 3.27 41.45
N ASP A 51 11.22 3.47 40.28
CA ASP A 51 11.00 4.60 39.38
C ASP A 51 11.07 4.12 37.91
N VAL A 52 10.28 4.73 37.03
CA VAL A 52 10.22 4.46 35.58
C VAL A 52 11.58 4.71 34.93
N VAL A 53 12.33 5.72 35.39
CA VAL A 53 13.67 6.03 34.85
C VAL A 53 14.65 4.91 35.18
N GLU A 54 14.64 4.39 36.40
CA GLU A 54 15.49 3.27 36.81
C GLU A 54 15.05 1.98 36.10
N PHE A 55 13.74 1.78 35.91
CA PHE A 55 13.18 0.62 35.23
C PHE A 55 13.59 0.59 33.75
N THR A 56 13.37 1.68 33.03
CA THR A 56 13.79 1.81 31.62
C THR A 56 15.30 1.72 31.45
N ALA A 57 16.09 2.27 32.38
CA ALA A 57 17.54 2.12 32.38
C ALA A 57 17.97 0.66 32.57
N LYS A 58 17.37 -0.10 33.49
CA LYS A 58 17.67 -1.53 33.69
C LYS A 58 17.25 -2.38 32.49
N LEU A 59 16.07 -2.14 31.92
CA LEU A 59 15.62 -2.83 30.71
C LEU A 59 16.58 -2.62 29.53
N THR A 60 17.13 -1.41 29.41
CA THR A 60 18.11 -1.07 28.38
C THR A 60 19.49 -1.65 28.70
N THR A 61 19.93 -1.60 29.97
CA THR A 61 21.26 -2.10 30.38
C THR A 61 21.36 -3.62 30.32
N GLU A 62 20.26 -4.32 30.61
CA GLU A 62 20.17 -5.78 30.48
C GLU A 62 19.81 -6.21 29.03
N ASP A 63 19.74 -5.27 28.08
CA ASP A 63 19.38 -5.49 26.67
C ASP A 63 18.07 -6.27 26.45
N LEU A 64 17.16 -6.24 27.43
CA LEU A 64 16.00 -7.14 27.47
C LEU A 64 15.07 -6.91 26.27
N PHE A 65 14.90 -5.66 25.84
CA PHE A 65 14.09 -5.35 24.65
C PHE A 65 14.66 -5.99 23.39
N ILE A 66 15.98 -5.91 23.21
CA ILE A 66 16.67 -6.46 22.04
C ILE A 66 16.63 -7.99 22.10
N GLN A 67 16.88 -8.58 23.27
CA GLN A 67 16.84 -10.02 23.47
C GLN A 67 15.45 -10.60 23.19
N PHE A 68 14.39 -9.98 23.72
CA PHE A 68 13.02 -10.39 23.43
C PHE A 68 12.70 -10.27 21.94
N SER A 69 13.00 -9.13 21.31
CA SER A 69 12.69 -8.91 19.89
C SER A 69 13.44 -9.87 18.97
N ASN A 70 14.73 -10.13 19.23
CA ASN A 70 15.51 -11.10 18.45
C ASN A 70 14.94 -12.51 18.61
N ALA A 71 14.66 -12.93 19.84
CA ALA A 71 14.08 -14.24 20.13
C ALA A 71 12.67 -14.39 19.51
N TYR A 72 11.86 -13.33 19.53
CA TYR A 72 10.56 -13.29 18.86
C TYR A 72 10.70 -13.45 17.33
N THR A 73 11.59 -12.69 16.70
CA THR A 73 11.84 -12.79 15.25
C THR A 73 12.38 -14.16 14.86
N GLU A 74 13.29 -14.73 15.64
CA GLU A 74 13.82 -16.08 15.41
C GLU A 74 12.73 -17.15 15.56
N THR A 75 11.89 -17.03 16.58
CA THR A 75 10.75 -17.95 16.79
C THR A 75 9.74 -17.84 15.66
N MET A 76 9.43 -16.62 15.20
CA MET A 76 8.54 -16.39 14.05
C MET A 76 9.13 -16.96 12.76
N THR A 77 10.43 -16.75 12.54
CA THR A 77 11.14 -17.29 11.36
C THR A 77 11.20 -18.80 11.40
N ALA A 78 11.37 -19.41 12.58
CA ALA A 78 11.35 -20.85 12.78
C ALA A 78 9.96 -21.45 12.56
N MET A 79 8.91 -20.78 13.05
CA MET A 79 7.50 -21.15 12.77
C MET A 79 7.22 -21.12 11.27
N MET A 80 7.60 -20.04 10.60
CA MET A 80 7.42 -19.90 9.16
C MET A 80 8.26 -20.93 8.37
N LYS A 81 9.52 -21.18 8.76
CA LYS A 81 10.32 -22.24 8.14
C LYS A 81 9.71 -23.63 8.32
N GLY A 82 9.03 -23.89 9.44
CA GLY A 82 8.29 -25.13 9.68
C GLY A 82 7.05 -25.29 8.81
N GLU A 83 6.32 -24.20 8.55
CA GLU A 83 5.12 -24.18 7.70
C GLU A 83 5.45 -24.24 6.19
N TYR A 84 6.59 -23.70 5.76
CA TYR A 84 6.93 -23.53 4.33
C TYR A 84 7.93 -24.56 3.75
N SER A 85 8.46 -25.50 4.53
CA SER A 85 9.52 -26.44 4.08
C SER A 85 9.04 -27.83 3.66
N GLY A 86 7.73 -28.08 3.62
CA GLY A 86 7.13 -29.35 3.17
C GLY A 86 6.36 -29.25 1.84
N ASN A 87 5.96 -30.40 1.28
CA ASN A 87 5.17 -30.52 0.05
C ASN A 87 3.79 -29.80 0.10
N SER A 88 3.37 -29.28 1.27
CA SER A 88 2.17 -28.45 1.46
C SER A 88 2.47 -26.96 1.69
N GLY A 89 3.75 -26.54 1.71
CA GLY A 89 4.14 -25.14 1.94
C GLY A 89 3.64 -24.22 0.83
N ASP A 90 3.67 -24.68 -0.42
CA ASP A 90 3.11 -23.97 -1.57
C ASP A 90 1.59 -23.80 -1.45
N GLU A 91 0.89 -24.78 -0.89
CA GLU A 91 -0.58 -24.74 -0.75
C GLU A 91 -0.98 -23.73 0.34
N ILE A 92 -0.23 -23.70 1.45
CA ILE A 92 -0.38 -22.72 2.53
C ILE A 92 -0.03 -21.30 2.04
N LEU A 93 1.03 -21.14 1.25
CA LEU A 93 1.38 -19.85 0.65
C LEU A 93 0.28 -19.34 -0.27
N LEU A 94 -0.26 -20.21 -1.13
CA LEU A 94 -1.37 -19.86 -2.00
C LEU A 94 -2.60 -19.46 -1.20
N GLU A 95 -2.98 -20.23 -0.18
CA GLU A 95 -4.10 -19.93 0.71
C GLU A 95 -3.93 -18.56 1.38
N LYS A 96 -2.75 -18.27 1.95
CA LYS A 96 -2.47 -16.98 2.59
C LYS A 96 -2.50 -15.81 1.61
N THR A 97 -2.01 -16.01 0.38
CA THR A 97 -2.11 -14.96 -0.66
C THR A 97 -3.55 -14.70 -1.10
N LEU A 98 -4.37 -15.75 -1.21
CA LEU A 98 -5.80 -15.61 -1.52
C LEU A 98 -6.56 -14.90 -0.41
N GLU A 99 -6.29 -15.24 0.86
CA GLU A 99 -6.85 -14.54 2.02
C GLU A 99 -6.51 -13.03 2.00
N ALA A 100 -5.27 -12.68 1.64
CA ALA A 100 -4.84 -11.28 1.52
C ALA A 100 -5.59 -10.54 0.41
N TYR A 101 -5.81 -11.18 -0.74
CA TYR A 101 -6.60 -10.60 -1.85
C TYR A 101 -8.08 -10.43 -1.49
N GLU A 102 -8.70 -11.41 -0.82
CA GLU A 102 -10.09 -11.31 -0.35
C GLU A 102 -10.26 -10.18 0.68
N ASN A 103 -9.31 -10.02 1.60
CA ASN A 103 -9.30 -8.91 2.54
C ASN A 103 -9.09 -7.57 1.83
N SER A 104 -8.30 -7.52 0.76
CA SER A 104 -8.11 -6.33 -0.06
C SER A 104 -9.41 -5.89 -0.74
N ILE A 105 -10.22 -6.82 -1.27
CA ILE A 105 -11.54 -6.50 -1.84
C ILE A 105 -12.47 -5.88 -0.79
N LYS A 106 -12.52 -6.47 0.42
CA LYS A 106 -13.33 -5.94 1.52
C LYS A 106 -12.90 -4.51 1.91
N ASN A 107 -11.60 -4.25 1.93
CA ASN A 107 -11.07 -2.92 2.22
C ASN A 107 -11.34 -1.89 1.12
N LEU A 108 -11.64 -2.34 -0.11
CA LEU A 108 -12.03 -1.51 -1.25
C LEU A 108 -13.55 -1.25 -1.30
N GLU A 109 -14.35 -1.86 -0.42
CA GLU A 109 -15.78 -1.56 -0.31
C GLU A 109 -15.99 -0.11 0.16
N GLY A 110 -16.65 0.70 -0.67
CA GLY A 110 -16.92 2.11 -0.38
C GLY A 110 -15.87 3.10 -0.91
N VAL A 111 -14.77 2.63 -1.50
CA VAL A 111 -13.81 3.50 -2.21
C VAL A 111 -14.35 3.83 -3.61
N PRO A 112 -14.59 5.11 -3.95
CA PRO A 112 -15.04 5.49 -5.29
C PRO A 112 -13.98 5.10 -6.34
N ASN A 113 -14.44 4.66 -7.52
CA ASN A 113 -13.60 4.18 -8.64
C ASN A 113 -12.76 2.91 -8.39
N SER A 114 -13.02 2.15 -7.33
CA SER A 114 -12.31 0.88 -7.03
C SER A 114 -12.76 -0.34 -7.86
N GLU A 115 -13.73 -0.19 -8.76
CA GLU A 115 -14.33 -1.32 -9.48
C GLU A 115 -13.33 -2.05 -10.41
N LEU A 116 -12.41 -1.33 -11.04
CA LEU A 116 -11.37 -1.93 -11.87
C LEU A 116 -10.36 -2.72 -11.01
N LEU A 117 -9.93 -2.15 -9.88
CA LEU A 117 -9.08 -2.80 -8.87
C LEU A 117 -9.71 -4.10 -8.36
N LYS A 118 -10.99 -4.07 -8.00
CA LYS A 118 -11.72 -5.26 -7.54
C LYS A 118 -11.75 -6.35 -8.61
N THR A 119 -12.05 -5.99 -9.85
CA THR A 119 -12.13 -6.95 -10.96
C THR A 119 -10.80 -7.69 -11.16
N LEU A 120 -9.67 -6.98 -11.10
CA LEU A 120 -8.34 -7.59 -11.24
C LEU A 120 -7.97 -8.49 -10.06
N ILE A 121 -8.32 -8.08 -8.84
CA ILE A 121 -8.11 -8.90 -7.64
C ILE A 121 -8.99 -10.16 -7.68
N GLU A 122 -10.22 -10.05 -8.19
CA GLU A 122 -11.12 -11.20 -8.42
C GLU A 122 -10.56 -12.17 -9.47
N GLU A 123 -9.95 -11.65 -10.55
CA GLU A 123 -9.26 -12.48 -11.54
C GLU A 123 -8.08 -13.24 -10.94
N LEU A 124 -7.29 -12.61 -10.07
CA LEU A 124 -6.21 -13.27 -9.32
C LEU A 124 -6.75 -14.34 -8.37
N ILE A 125 -7.84 -14.06 -7.64
CA ILE A 125 -8.47 -15.04 -6.75
C ILE A 125 -8.97 -16.24 -7.56
N LYS A 126 -9.61 -16.00 -8.70
CA LYS A 126 -10.08 -17.05 -9.60
C LYS A 126 -8.94 -17.88 -10.16
N LEU A 127 -7.81 -17.23 -10.50
CA LEU A 127 -6.60 -17.90 -10.97
C LEU A 127 -6.02 -18.81 -9.88
N GLY A 128 -5.89 -18.34 -8.64
CA GLY A 128 -5.39 -19.17 -7.53
C GLY A 128 -6.34 -20.31 -7.16
N ARG A 129 -7.67 -20.08 -7.22
CA ARG A 129 -8.68 -21.13 -6.97
C ARG A 129 -8.79 -22.18 -8.09
N SER A 130 -8.05 -22.05 -9.19
CA SER A 130 -8.06 -23.01 -10.30
C SER A 130 -7.32 -24.33 -10.02
N GLY A 131 -6.75 -24.49 -8.81
CA GLY A 131 -6.04 -25.71 -8.40
C GLY A 131 -4.60 -25.78 -8.91
N ILE A 132 -4.00 -24.63 -9.20
CA ILE A 132 -2.59 -24.51 -9.62
C ILE A 132 -1.68 -24.35 -8.40
N SER A 133 -0.42 -24.81 -8.49
CA SER A 133 0.55 -24.58 -7.41
C SER A 133 0.97 -23.11 -7.34
N TYR A 134 1.46 -22.68 -6.17
CA TYR A 134 1.86 -21.31 -5.91
C TYR A 134 2.90 -20.75 -6.92
N PRO A 135 3.95 -21.49 -7.31
CA PRO A 135 4.89 -21.01 -8.35
C PRO A 135 4.23 -20.84 -9.73
N VAL A 136 3.23 -21.68 -10.05
CA VAL A 136 2.47 -21.58 -11.31
C VAL A 136 1.49 -20.41 -11.27
N PHE A 137 0.91 -20.14 -10.10
CA PHE A 137 0.09 -18.96 -9.84
C PHE A 137 0.89 -17.67 -10.06
N LEU A 138 2.05 -17.53 -9.41
CA LEU A 138 2.90 -16.34 -9.54
C LEU A 138 3.32 -16.10 -11.00
N ARG A 139 3.82 -17.14 -11.67
CA ARG A 139 4.21 -17.05 -13.08
C ARG A 139 3.03 -16.65 -13.98
N LYS A 140 1.84 -17.22 -13.78
CA LYS A 140 0.68 -16.85 -14.59
C LYS A 140 0.20 -15.43 -14.32
N ALA A 141 0.25 -14.98 -13.06
CA ALA A 141 -0.09 -13.61 -12.69
C ALA A 141 0.88 -12.58 -13.30
N GLU A 142 2.17 -12.93 -13.39
CA GLU A 142 3.19 -12.15 -14.09
C GLU A 142 3.00 -12.18 -15.62
N GLU A 143 2.80 -13.35 -16.21
CA GLU A 143 2.59 -13.52 -17.66
C GLU A 143 1.33 -12.82 -18.16
N SER A 144 0.29 -12.71 -17.33
CA SER A 144 -0.93 -11.97 -17.64
C SER A 144 -0.85 -10.47 -17.31
N GLY A 145 0.27 -9.98 -16.77
CA GLY A 145 0.47 -8.58 -16.39
C GLY A 145 -0.34 -8.10 -15.20
N LEU A 146 -1.03 -8.99 -14.48
CA LEU A 146 -1.93 -8.63 -13.38
C LEU A 146 -1.18 -7.98 -12.21
N ASN A 147 0.04 -8.44 -11.91
CA ASN A 147 0.88 -7.83 -10.88
C ASN A 147 1.31 -6.40 -11.25
N GLN A 148 1.67 -6.16 -12.50
CA GLN A 148 2.11 -4.85 -12.98
C GLN A 148 0.96 -3.83 -13.05
N LEU A 149 -0.24 -4.29 -13.42
CA LEU A 149 -1.46 -3.49 -13.36
C LEU A 149 -1.78 -3.02 -11.92
N LEU A 150 -1.53 -3.88 -10.92
CA LEU A 150 -1.71 -3.56 -9.50
C LEU A 150 -0.61 -2.65 -8.92
N GLU A 151 0.63 -2.74 -9.41
CA GLU A 151 1.77 -2.01 -8.85
C GLU A 151 1.87 -0.54 -9.31
N GLY A 152 1.33 -0.16 -10.47
CA GLY A 152 1.46 1.24 -10.91
C GLY A 152 0.65 1.68 -12.13
N ASP A 153 0.25 0.76 -13.00
CA ASP A 153 -0.44 1.14 -14.25
C ASP A 153 -1.84 1.73 -13.98
N MET A 154 -2.54 1.20 -12.97
CA MET A 154 -3.83 1.77 -12.55
C MET A 154 -3.73 3.16 -11.91
N VAL A 155 -2.65 3.46 -11.18
CA VAL A 155 -2.46 4.79 -10.59
C VAL A 155 -2.35 5.84 -11.69
N VAL A 156 -1.70 5.49 -12.80
CA VAL A 156 -1.58 6.34 -13.99
C VAL A 156 -2.94 6.55 -14.65
N MET A 157 -3.68 5.47 -14.92
CA MET A 157 -5.02 5.54 -15.52
C MET A 157 -6.00 6.37 -14.66
N GLU A 158 -6.03 6.11 -13.35
CA GLU A 158 -6.90 6.82 -12.42
C GLU A 158 -6.56 8.31 -12.38
N THR A 159 -5.27 8.65 -12.32
CA THR A 159 -4.83 10.06 -12.32
C THR A 159 -5.30 10.80 -13.57
N ILE A 160 -5.22 10.17 -14.75
CA ILE A 160 -5.67 10.78 -16.00
C ILE A 160 -7.20 10.99 -15.98
N MET A 161 -7.96 10.01 -15.49
CA MET A 161 -9.42 10.11 -15.36
C MET A 161 -9.86 11.18 -14.36
N GLN A 162 -9.15 11.30 -13.22
CA GLN A 162 -9.38 12.36 -12.24
C GLN A 162 -9.08 13.74 -12.84
N ASN A 163 -7.94 13.89 -13.52
CA ASN A 163 -7.57 15.14 -14.20
C ASN A 163 -8.59 15.54 -15.26
N LYS A 164 -9.09 14.58 -16.05
CA LYS A 164 -10.15 14.82 -17.03
C LYS A 164 -11.43 15.31 -16.36
N THR A 165 -11.82 14.68 -15.26
CA THR A 165 -13.02 15.04 -14.49
C THR A 165 -12.90 16.46 -13.92
N PHE A 166 -11.74 16.77 -13.35
CA PHE A 166 -11.41 18.11 -12.87
C PHE A 166 -11.45 19.16 -14.00
N ALA A 167 -10.83 18.88 -15.15
CA ALA A 167 -10.84 19.79 -16.29
C ALA A 167 -12.26 20.07 -16.81
N LYS A 168 -13.15 19.06 -16.80
CA LYS A 168 -14.57 19.23 -17.13
C LYS A 168 -15.29 20.13 -16.12
N LEU A 169 -15.06 19.91 -14.83
CA LEU A 169 -15.64 20.73 -13.76
C LEU A 169 -15.20 22.19 -13.86
N MET A 170 -13.93 22.42 -14.20
CA MET A 170 -13.34 23.74 -14.35
C MET A 170 -13.60 24.40 -15.71
N HIS A 171 -14.36 23.75 -16.60
CA HIS A 171 -14.64 24.23 -17.96
C HIS A 171 -13.38 24.56 -18.77
N LEU A 172 -12.37 23.68 -18.71
CA LEU A 172 -11.10 23.82 -19.41
C LEU A 172 -11.07 22.90 -20.65
N PRO A 173 -11.60 23.32 -21.82
CA PRO A 173 -11.84 22.44 -22.96
C PRO A 173 -10.57 21.82 -23.53
N LEU A 174 -9.47 22.59 -23.62
CA LEU A 174 -8.20 22.09 -24.15
C LEU A 174 -7.52 21.08 -23.21
N GLU A 175 -7.71 21.23 -21.89
CA GLU A 175 -7.25 20.23 -20.93
C GLU A 175 -8.07 18.94 -21.04
N VAL A 176 -9.39 19.04 -21.22
CA VAL A 176 -10.24 17.86 -21.46
C VAL A 176 -9.79 17.09 -22.69
N GLU A 177 -9.53 17.80 -23.80
CA GLU A 177 -9.05 17.19 -25.04
C GLU A 177 -7.67 16.52 -24.85
N LYS A 178 -6.74 17.19 -24.15
CA LYS A 178 -5.43 16.64 -23.83
C LYS A 178 -5.53 15.34 -23.03
N GLN A 179 -6.35 15.32 -21.96
CA GLN A 179 -6.55 14.11 -21.16
C GLN A 179 -7.23 12.99 -21.95
N GLU A 180 -8.17 13.30 -22.85
CA GLU A 180 -8.79 12.32 -23.75
C GLU A 180 -7.79 11.69 -24.71
N ARG A 181 -6.89 12.50 -25.26
CA ARG A 181 -5.83 12.02 -26.14
C ARG A 181 -4.82 11.17 -25.40
N GLN A 182 -4.49 11.55 -24.17
CA GLN A 182 -3.59 10.78 -23.31
C GLN A 182 -4.17 9.40 -22.94
N LEU A 183 -5.47 9.31 -22.62
CA LEU A 183 -6.17 8.03 -22.42
C LEU A 183 -6.12 7.16 -23.66
N LYS A 184 -6.36 7.76 -24.85
CA LYS A 184 -6.35 7.00 -26.10
C LYS A 184 -4.98 6.40 -26.40
N ILE A 185 -3.90 7.17 -26.21
CA ILE A 185 -2.53 6.68 -26.40
C ILE A 185 -2.23 5.54 -25.44
N TYR A 186 -2.65 5.70 -24.18
CA TYR A 186 -2.51 4.68 -23.16
C TYR A 186 -3.23 3.37 -23.56
N ASP A 187 -4.50 3.45 -23.97
CA ASP A 187 -5.28 2.29 -24.41
C ASP A 187 -4.67 1.58 -25.62
N GLU A 188 -4.14 2.35 -26.58
CA GLU A 188 -3.42 1.82 -27.75
C GLU A 188 -2.15 1.07 -27.32
N MET A 189 -1.37 1.62 -26.39
CA MET A 189 -0.17 0.98 -25.85
C MET A 189 -0.47 -0.30 -25.07
N VAL A 190 -1.54 -0.30 -24.27
CA VAL A 190 -2.00 -1.50 -23.54
C VAL A 190 -2.48 -2.58 -24.51
N ALA A 191 -3.17 -2.19 -25.60
CA ALA A 191 -3.68 -3.14 -26.59
C ALA A 191 -2.53 -3.88 -27.32
N ASP A 192 -1.48 -3.15 -27.69
CA ASP A 192 -0.31 -3.66 -28.41
C ASP A 192 0.69 -4.41 -27.51
N SER A 193 0.62 -4.21 -26.19
CA SER A 193 1.50 -4.86 -25.22
C SER A 193 1.15 -6.34 -25.00
N PRO A 194 2.13 -7.27 -25.08
CA PRO A 194 1.93 -8.69 -24.76
C PRO A 194 1.39 -8.93 -23.35
N PHE A 195 1.78 -8.08 -22.40
CA PHE A 195 1.43 -8.19 -20.99
C PHE A 195 0.23 -7.33 -20.60
N LYS A 196 -0.46 -6.68 -21.55
CA LYS A 196 -1.60 -5.79 -21.28
C LYS A 196 -1.28 -4.66 -20.29
N VAL A 197 -0.04 -4.18 -20.34
CA VAL A 197 0.48 -3.07 -19.53
C VAL A 197 1.17 -2.09 -20.46
N ALA A 198 0.93 -0.80 -20.27
CA ALA A 198 1.60 0.23 -21.06
C ALA A 198 3.09 0.33 -20.69
N ASP A 199 3.97 0.48 -21.68
CA ASP A 199 5.37 0.80 -21.40
C ASP A 199 5.43 2.20 -20.76
N SER A 200 5.83 2.24 -19.48
CA SER A 200 5.87 3.47 -18.68
C SER A 200 6.80 4.54 -19.28
N PHE A 201 7.92 4.13 -19.87
CA PHE A 201 8.87 5.06 -20.47
C PHE A 201 8.32 5.64 -21.77
N GLN A 202 7.79 4.79 -22.65
CA GLN A 202 7.20 5.23 -23.90
C GLN A 202 5.96 6.11 -23.67
N PHE A 203 5.12 5.73 -22.71
CA PHE A 203 3.97 6.52 -22.31
C PHE A 203 4.38 7.88 -21.72
N GLY A 204 5.43 7.92 -20.91
CA GLY A 204 6.00 9.15 -20.37
C GLY A 204 6.45 10.12 -21.47
N LEU A 205 7.10 9.61 -22.52
CA LEU A 205 7.53 10.43 -23.67
C LEU A 205 6.35 11.00 -24.47
N GLU A 206 5.33 10.19 -24.74
CA GLU A 206 4.13 10.67 -25.43
C GLU A 206 3.34 11.69 -24.60
N ARG A 207 3.31 11.54 -23.27
CA ARG A 207 2.71 12.52 -22.37
C ARG A 207 3.43 13.86 -22.44
N GLU A 208 4.76 13.85 -22.34
CA GLU A 208 5.56 15.07 -22.49
C GLU A 208 5.27 15.74 -23.82
N LYS A 209 5.30 14.99 -24.92
CA LYS A 209 4.99 15.52 -26.26
C LYS A 209 3.60 16.16 -26.33
N LEU A 210 2.58 15.56 -25.72
CA LEU A 210 1.26 16.18 -25.60
C LEU A 210 1.31 17.49 -24.81
N ASP A 211 2.05 17.55 -23.70
CA ASP A 211 2.21 18.79 -22.95
C ASP A 211 2.88 19.89 -23.79
N TRP A 212 3.91 19.54 -24.57
CA TRP A 212 4.55 20.48 -25.52
C TRP A 212 3.58 20.97 -26.59
N ASP A 213 2.75 20.10 -27.15
CA ASP A 213 1.79 20.44 -28.21
C ASP A 213 0.64 21.34 -27.69
N TYR A 214 0.12 21.05 -26.49
CA TYR A 214 -1.03 21.77 -25.93
C TYR A 214 -0.65 23.03 -25.15
N ALA A 215 0.58 23.14 -24.62
CA ALA A 215 1.06 24.33 -23.91
C ALA A 215 0.79 25.66 -24.64
N PRO A 216 1.15 25.83 -25.94
CA PRO A 216 0.87 27.09 -26.64
C PRO A 216 -0.64 27.35 -26.83
N LEU A 217 -1.44 26.29 -27.05
CA LEU A 217 -2.89 26.41 -27.23
C LEU A 217 -3.58 26.86 -25.95
N ILE A 218 -3.21 26.25 -24.82
CA ILE A 218 -3.72 26.59 -23.48
C ILE A 218 -3.34 28.03 -23.14
N ASN A 219 -2.11 28.45 -23.43
CA ASN A 219 -1.67 29.83 -23.20
C ASN A 219 -2.49 30.84 -24.01
N ALA A 220 -2.76 30.56 -25.29
CA ALA A 220 -3.59 31.42 -26.12
C ALA A 220 -5.05 31.51 -25.62
N TRP A 221 -5.60 30.38 -25.17
CA TRP A 221 -6.93 30.31 -24.58
C TRP A 221 -7.03 31.13 -23.28
N ASN A 222 -6.07 30.95 -22.38
CA ASN A 222 -6.02 31.69 -21.11
C ASN A 222 -5.86 33.19 -21.32
N MET A 223 -5.07 33.60 -22.32
CA MET A 223 -4.96 35.02 -22.70
C MET A 223 -6.30 35.57 -23.19
N THR A 224 -7.05 34.78 -23.97
CA THR A 224 -8.38 35.16 -24.46
C THR A 224 -9.35 35.38 -23.30
N ILE A 225 -9.42 34.43 -22.36
CA ILE A 225 -10.23 34.56 -21.13
C ILE A 225 -9.85 35.83 -20.36
N HIS A 226 -8.55 36.05 -20.15
CA HIS A 226 -8.06 37.22 -19.43
C HIS A 226 -8.50 38.55 -20.07
N LEU A 227 -8.49 38.63 -21.40
CA LEU A 227 -8.96 39.81 -22.13
C LEU A 227 -10.47 40.03 -21.95
N TRP A 228 -11.28 38.96 -21.96
CA TRP A 228 -12.71 39.03 -21.69
C TRP A 228 -12.99 39.50 -20.26
N ASP A 229 -12.32 38.92 -19.27
CA ASP A 229 -12.48 39.30 -17.86
C ASP A 229 -12.16 40.78 -17.65
N LYS A 230 -11.06 41.26 -18.23
CA LYS A 230 -10.67 42.67 -18.16
C LYS A 230 -11.73 43.58 -18.79
N MET A 231 -12.28 43.19 -19.94
CA MET A 231 -13.35 43.95 -20.60
C MET A 231 -14.61 44.02 -19.72
N LEU A 232 -15.04 42.89 -19.15
CA LEU A 232 -16.21 42.83 -18.29
C LEU A 232 -16.03 43.66 -17.01
N MET A 233 -14.85 43.62 -16.40
CA MET A 233 -14.52 44.46 -15.25
C MET A 233 -14.58 45.95 -15.59
N ASN A 234 -14.04 46.37 -16.73
CA ASN A 234 -14.13 47.77 -17.17
C ASN A 234 -15.59 48.23 -17.36
N VAL A 235 -16.45 47.36 -17.92
CA VAL A 235 -17.88 47.65 -18.08
C VAL A 235 -18.57 47.74 -16.72
N TYR A 236 -18.26 46.83 -15.80
CA TYR A 236 -18.79 46.85 -14.43
C TYR A 236 -18.42 48.15 -13.69
N GLU A 237 -17.14 48.55 -13.76
CA GLU A 237 -16.66 49.81 -13.19
C GLU A 237 -17.34 51.04 -13.81
N PHE A 238 -17.62 51.00 -15.12
CA PHE A 238 -18.35 52.08 -15.80
C PHE A 238 -19.80 52.19 -15.35
N ILE A 239 -20.49 51.07 -15.10
CA ILE A 239 -21.90 51.05 -14.68
C ILE A 239 -22.08 51.54 -13.23
N ILE A 240 -21.08 51.33 -12.36
CA ILE A 240 -21.16 51.68 -10.93
C ILE A 240 -20.68 53.12 -10.65
N ARG A 241 -20.03 53.77 -11.63
CA ARG A 241 -19.71 55.20 -11.61
C ARG A 241 -20.89 56.06 -12.04
#